data_AF-A0A969ITA1-F1
#
_entry.id   AF-A0A969ITA1-F1
#
_cell.length_a   1.000
_cell.length_b   1.000
_cell.length_c   1.000
_cell.angle_alpha   90.00
_cell.angle_beta   90.00
_cell.angle_gamma   90.00
#
_symmetry.space_group_name_H-M   'P 1'
#
loop_
_entity.id
_entity.type
_entity.pdbx_description
1 polymer ?
#
loop_
_entity_poly.entity_id
_entity_poly.type
_entity_poly.pdbx_seq_one_letter_code
_entity_poly.pdbx_strand_id
1 'polypeptide(L)' 'MPAKDLFPEIEPYDTGFLSLSAPHRMYYEQCGNPRGVPVVFLHGGPGAG' A
#
# COMPACT_ATOMS: atom_id res chain seq x y z
N MET A 1 12.74 -14.53 17.88
CA MET A 1 13.02 -14.36 16.44
C MET A 1 13.49 -12.94 16.26
N PRO A 2 14.72 -12.65 15.80
CA PRO A 2 15.03 -11.28 15.45
C PRO A 2 14.21 -10.96 14.18
N ALA A 3 13.19 -10.12 14.30
CA ALA A 3 12.75 -9.33 13.16
C ALA A 3 13.89 -8.33 12.92
N LYS A 4 14.59 -8.38 11.78
CA LYS A 4 15.67 -7.41 11.59
C LYS A 4 15.91 -6.87 10.20
N ASP A 5 15.41 -7.49 9.14
CA ASP A 5 15.57 -6.94 7.80
C ASP A 5 14.21 -6.90 7.08
N LEU A 6 14.00 -5.83 6.32
CA LEU A 6 12.91 -5.75 5.35
C LEU A 6 13.15 -6.80 4.25
N PHE A 7 12.09 -7.23 3.59
CA PHE A 7 12.23 -7.99 2.35
C PHE A 7 12.93 -7.14 1.28
N PRO A 8 13.54 -7.76 0.24
CA PRO A 8 14.10 -7.02 -0.88
C PRO A 8 13.09 -6.03 -1.47
N GLU A 9 13.58 -4.91 -1.99
CA GLU A 9 12.75 -3.92 -2.69
C GLU A 9 12.00 -4.57 -3.86
N ILE A 10 10.75 -4.17 -4.03
CA ILE A 10 9.89 -4.60 -5.12
C ILE A 10 9.10 -3.40 -5.64
N GLU A 11 8.74 -3.44 -6.92
CA GLU A 11 7.81 -2.51 -7.52
C GLU A 11 6.36 -2.98 -7.29
N PRO A 12 5.39 -2.06 -7.18
CA PRO A 12 3.98 -2.41 -7.21
C PRO A 12 3.60 -3.06 -8.55
N TYR A 13 2.72 -4.04 -8.52
CA TYR A 13 2.18 -4.65 -9.74
C TYR A 13 0.94 -3.92 -10.28
N ASP A 14 0.30 -3.09 -9.44
CA ASP A 14 -0.82 -2.23 -9.81
C ASP A 14 -0.78 -0.96 -8.95
N THR A 15 -1.10 0.18 -9.56
CA THR A 15 -1.21 1.47 -8.87
C THR A 15 -2.37 2.25 -9.45
N GLY A 16 -2.98 3.13 -8.65
CA GLY A 16 -4.09 3.92 -9.14
C GLY A 16 -4.64 4.92 -8.15
N PHE A 17 -5.79 5.49 -8.53
CA PHE A 17 -6.54 6.42 -7.70
C PHE A 17 -7.98 5.95 -7.54
N LEU A 18 -8.40 5.72 -6.29
CA LEU A 18 -9.80 5.51 -5.94
C LEU A 18 -10.51 6.87 -5.92
N SER A 19 -11.62 6.97 -6.65
CA SER A 19 -12.49 8.14 -6.60
C SER A 19 -13.32 8.10 -5.31
N LEU A 20 -13.31 9.19 -4.56
CA LEU A 20 -14.13 9.37 -3.36
C LEU A 20 -15.19 10.46 -3.61
N SER A 21 -15.82 10.97 -2.55
CA SER A 21 -16.61 12.19 -2.65
C SER A 21 -15.73 13.35 -3.10
N ALA A 22 -16.19 14.12 -4.09
CA ALA A 22 -15.49 15.29 -4.58
C ALA A 22 -15.11 16.24 -3.41
N PRO A 23 -13.89 16.81 -3.41
CA PRO A 23 -12.86 16.75 -4.45
C PRO A 23 -11.86 15.59 -4.31
N HIS A 24 -12.10 14.63 -3.41
CA HIS A 24 -11.07 13.71 -2.95
C HIS A 24 -10.85 12.52 -3.89
N ARG A 25 -9.58 12.19 -4.08
CA ARG A 25 -9.09 10.95 -4.71
C ARG A 25 -8.00 10.37 -3.83
N MET A 26 -7.99 9.05 -3.66
CA MET A 26 -7.01 8.36 -2.82
C MET A 26 -6.07 7.54 -3.69
N TYR A 27 -4.76 7.80 -3.58
CA TYR A 27 -3.75 6.97 -4.21
C TYR A 27 -3.67 5.59 -3.54
N TYR A 28 -3.41 4.54 -4.30
CA TYR A 28 -3.14 3.21 -3.78
C TYR A 28 -2.10 2.49 -4.63
N GLU A 29 -1.47 1.48 -4.01
CA GLU A 29 -0.59 0.52 -4.65
C GLU A 29 -0.95 -0.89 -4.20
N GLN A 30 -0.70 -1.88 -5.06
CA GLN A 30 -0.75 -3.28 -4.72
C GLN A 30 0.61 -3.92 -4.99
N CYS A 31 1.19 -4.55 -3.97
CA CYS A 31 2.53 -5.16 -4.01
C CYS A 31 2.47 -6.64 -3.61
N GLY A 32 3.45 -7.43 -4.05
CA GLY A 32 3.56 -8.85 -3.71
C GLY A 32 2.79 -9.76 -4.66
N ASN A 33 2.13 -10.79 -4.13
CA ASN A 33 1.45 -11.83 -4.93
C ASN A 33 -0.05 -11.51 -5.09
N PRO A 34 -0.57 -11.26 -6.31
CA PRO A 34 -2.00 -11.01 -6.54
C PRO A 34 -2.94 -12.15 -6.14
N ARG A 35 -2.39 -13.36 -5.92
CA ARG A 35 -3.11 -14.55 -5.45
C ARG A 35 -2.75 -14.94 -4.00
N GLY A 36 -2.06 -14.05 -3.28
CA GLY A 36 -1.65 -14.25 -1.89
C GLY A 36 -2.75 -13.95 -0.88
N VAL A 37 -2.37 -13.94 0.41
CA VAL A 37 -3.25 -13.49 1.49
C VAL A 37 -3.41 -11.96 1.38
N PRO A 38 -4.63 -11.41 1.37
CA PRO A 38 -4.85 -9.98 1.28
C PRO A 38 -4.46 -9.26 2.59
N VAL A 39 -3.73 -8.15 2.47
CA VAL A 39 -3.30 -7.30 3.59
C VAL A 39 -3.46 -5.83 3.20
N VAL A 40 -3.93 -5.01 4.14
CA VAL A 40 -4.02 -3.54 3.97
C VAL A 40 -3.04 -2.88 4.93
N PHE A 41 -2.17 -2.02 4.39
CA PHE A 41 -1.28 -1.18 5.18
C PHE A 41 -1.91 0.19 5.39
N LEU A 42 -2.01 0.63 6.65
CA LEU A 42 -2.47 1.96 7.03
C LEU A 42 -1.27 2.73 7.63
N HIS A 43 -0.86 3.82 6.98
CA HIS A 43 0.24 4.64 7.46
C HIS A 43 -0.14 5.38 8.77
N GLY A 44 0.88 5.79 9.54
CA GLY A 44 0.71 6.54 10.79
C GLY A 44 0.45 8.04 10.61
N GLY A 45 0.30 8.79 11.70
CA GLY A 45 -0.01 10.22 11.66
C GLY A 45 -1.52 10.50 11.76
N PRO A 46 -1.95 11.71 11.34
CA PRO A 46 -2.70 11.81 10.09
C PRO A 46 -1.99 12.67 9.04
N GLY A 47 -2.26 12.42 7.74
CA GLY A 47 -1.74 13.25 6.64
C GLY A 47 -0.24 13.08 6.39
N ALA A 48 0.33 11.91 6.72
CA ALA A 48 1.77 11.67 6.58
C ALA A 48 2.28 11.68 5.14
N GLY A 49 1.38 11.72 4.15
CA GLY A 49 1.69 11.96 2.75
C GLY A 49 2.60 10.89 2.17
#